data_AF-A0A1I1DMD1-F1
#
_entry.id   AF-A0A1I1DMD1-F1
#
_cell.length_a   1.000
_cell.length_b   1.000
_cell.length_c   1.000
_cell.angle_alpha   90.00
_cell.angle_beta   90.00
_cell.angle_gamma   90.00
#
_symmetry.space_group_name_H-M   'P 1'
#
loop_
_entity.id
_entity.type
_entity.pdbx_description
1 polymer ?
#
loop_
_entity_poly.entity_id
_entity_poly.type
_entity_poly.pdbx_seq_one_letter_code
_entity_poly.pdbx_strand_id
1 'polypeptide(L)'
;MRTPSSHSGTIHRSRRGRPRTMRRVFLLGGLGLALAAAAGATTLYYLDDAGITPRSLGPYVERRSEGHNSVFESIGQATSRWLVGADRGNQPLRAQGWSGRVGMQASSYAAGVPDGQVVLVSDGDGLLRAIAAAQPGQVITLMPGSYQVNRTVEVARPGHAGAPIVVRADKAGSVHLALNTIEGFKVSAPYWRFENLSLQGVCSDGCEHAFHVVGNAHHFAAVNNLMVDFNAHVKVNAEQGRFPDHGLLESNTLRNTSIRVTTSSVTPVDVVAASHWVIRRNLISDFIKGASDGVSYGAFVKGAGSNNLLEQNVVLCEDRLRGAPGQRVGLSLGGGGTGREFCRDGRCITEQEDSTLRANLVASCSDDGIYLNAAARSKLIHNTLVDTGGITVRFATSSAKIDGNLVDGIIRSRDNGIVHMGDNRYSSAARLYAGSHPQRALFRDPLDFDFRWREPVERRMAASDAVPDLCGPARADKPRYGAFDDFGGCLAASPSSP
;
A
#
# COMPACT_ATOMS: atom_id res chain seq x y z
N MET A 1 -99.39 12.16 -58.63
CA MET A 1 -98.26 12.08 -59.57
C MET A 1 -96.95 12.23 -58.80
N ARG A 2 -95.90 11.50 -59.21
CA ARG A 2 -94.45 11.71 -58.90
C ARG A 2 -93.98 11.71 -57.44
N THR A 3 -93.36 10.60 -57.06
CA THR A 3 -92.10 10.49 -56.28
C THR A 3 -90.91 11.11 -57.06
N PRO A 4 -89.65 11.15 -56.56
CA PRO A 4 -89.07 10.73 -55.27
C PRO A 4 -88.59 11.98 -54.45
N SER A 5 -87.62 12.00 -53.51
CA SER A 5 -86.60 11.04 -53.05
C SER A 5 -86.19 11.28 -51.57
N SER A 6 -85.19 10.52 -51.09
CA SER A 6 -84.60 10.58 -49.75
C SER A 6 -83.12 11.01 -49.78
N HIS A 7 -82.61 11.62 -48.70
CA HIS A 7 -81.17 11.67 -48.41
C HIS A 7 -80.91 11.48 -46.91
N SER A 8 -80.13 10.44 -46.58
CA SER A 8 -79.69 10.10 -45.22
C SER A 8 -78.27 10.64 -45.00
N GLY A 9 -78.09 11.54 -44.02
CA GLY A 9 -76.79 12.15 -43.70
C GLY A 9 -75.95 11.29 -42.77
N THR A 10 -75.03 10.49 -43.32
CA THR A 10 -74.13 9.63 -42.53
C THR A 10 -72.94 10.42 -41.96
N ILE A 11 -72.86 10.56 -40.62
CA ILE A 11 -71.72 11.24 -39.97
C ILE A 11 -70.48 10.33 -39.94
N HIS A 12 -69.54 10.57 -40.86
CA HIS A 12 -68.24 9.88 -40.87
C HIS A 12 -67.31 10.39 -39.76
N ARG A 13 -67.17 9.63 -38.68
CA ARG A 13 -66.07 9.82 -37.71
C ARG A 13 -64.72 9.45 -38.38
N SER A 14 -63.96 10.47 -38.78
CA SER A 14 -62.60 10.33 -39.27
C SER A 14 -61.66 9.73 -38.21
N ARG A 15 -61.35 8.43 -38.33
CA ARG A 15 -60.23 7.81 -37.62
C ARG A 15 -58.93 8.33 -38.24
N ARG A 16 -58.37 9.42 -37.70
CA ARG A 16 -56.99 9.85 -38.00
C ARG A 16 -56.03 8.72 -37.66
N GLY A 17 -55.55 8.01 -38.67
CA GLY A 17 -54.53 6.98 -38.52
C GLY A 17 -53.22 7.59 -38.03
N ARG A 18 -52.75 7.21 -36.83
CA ARG A 18 -51.40 7.56 -36.38
C ARG A 18 -50.37 7.04 -37.41
N PRO A 19 -49.39 7.85 -37.86
CA PRO A 19 -48.50 7.48 -38.93
C PRO A 19 -47.65 6.24 -38.57
N ARG A 20 -47.76 5.19 -39.39
CA ARG A 20 -47.06 3.90 -39.22
C ARG A 20 -45.53 4.05 -39.14
N THR A 21 -44.97 5.10 -39.74
CA THR A 21 -43.54 5.44 -39.72
C THR A 21 -43.02 5.76 -38.32
N MET A 22 -43.75 6.54 -37.53
CA MET A 22 -43.30 6.96 -36.19
C MET A 22 -43.12 5.76 -35.26
N ARG A 23 -44.03 4.78 -35.33
CA ARG A 23 -43.96 3.53 -34.55
C ARG A 23 -42.76 2.66 -34.93
N ARG A 24 -42.32 2.69 -36.20
CA ARG A 24 -41.10 1.98 -36.64
C ARG A 24 -39.83 2.65 -36.13
N VAL A 25 -39.75 3.98 -36.13
CA VAL A 25 -38.59 4.71 -35.58
C VAL A 25 -38.44 4.44 -34.08
N PHE A 26 -39.53 4.48 -33.30
CA PHE A 26 -39.48 4.12 -31.88
C PHE A 26 -39.09 2.65 -31.63
N LEU A 27 -39.55 1.70 -32.45
CA LEU A 27 -39.15 0.29 -32.34
C LEU A 27 -37.69 0.05 -32.71
N LEU A 28 -37.17 0.69 -33.76
CA LEU A 28 -35.77 0.58 -34.16
C LEU A 28 -34.84 1.27 -33.16
N GLY A 29 -35.21 2.44 -32.64
CA GLY A 29 -34.48 3.11 -31.56
C GLY A 29 -34.47 2.29 -30.27
N GLY A 30 -35.61 1.70 -29.89
CA GLY A 30 -35.71 0.81 -28.73
C GLY A 30 -34.88 -0.46 -28.89
N LEU A 31 -34.86 -1.07 -30.09
CA LEU A 31 -34.02 -2.23 -30.39
C LEU A 31 -32.53 -1.87 -30.35
N GLY A 32 -32.12 -0.72 -30.89
CA GLY A 32 -30.75 -0.23 -30.83
C GLY A 32 -30.29 0.01 -29.39
N LEU A 33 -31.13 0.63 -28.56
CA LEU A 33 -30.85 0.83 -27.13
C LEU A 33 -30.71 -0.51 -26.38
N ALA A 34 -31.61 -1.47 -26.66
CA ALA A 34 -31.56 -2.81 -26.06
C ALA A 34 -30.29 -3.59 -26.44
N LEU A 35 -29.86 -3.51 -27.71
CA LEU A 35 -28.62 -4.12 -28.18
C LEU A 35 -27.38 -3.48 -27.53
N ALA A 36 -27.35 -2.14 -27.41
CA ALA A 36 -26.26 -1.44 -26.74
C ALA A 36 -26.19 -1.78 -25.24
N ALA A 37 -27.34 -1.87 -24.56
CA ALA A 37 -27.41 -2.30 -23.16
C ALA A 37 -26.95 -3.76 -22.98
N ALA A 38 -27.35 -4.67 -23.88
CA ALA A 38 -26.92 -6.07 -23.85
C ALA A 38 -25.42 -6.25 -24.12
N ALA A 39 -24.85 -5.45 -25.03
CA ALA A 39 -23.40 -5.41 -25.26
C ALA A 39 -22.66 -4.91 -24.01
N GLY A 40 -23.09 -3.79 -23.43
CA GLY A 40 -22.51 -3.25 -22.20
C GLY A 40 -22.59 -4.21 -21.01
N ALA A 41 -23.71 -4.90 -20.84
CA ALA A 41 -23.88 -5.93 -19.81
C ALA A 41 -22.92 -7.12 -20.02
N THR A 42 -22.78 -7.60 -21.27
CA THR A 42 -21.82 -8.67 -21.63
C THR A 42 -20.38 -8.23 -21.35
N THR A 43 -20.00 -7.00 -21.69
CA THR A 43 -18.66 -6.46 -21.41
C THR A 43 -18.41 -6.34 -19.90
N LEU A 44 -19.37 -5.83 -19.12
CA LEU A 44 -19.24 -5.75 -17.66
C LEU A 44 -19.14 -7.13 -17.01
N TYR A 45 -19.92 -8.12 -17.49
CA TYR A 45 -19.81 -9.51 -17.04
C TYR A 45 -18.41 -10.07 -17.29
N TYR A 46 -17.86 -9.90 -18.50
CA TYR A 46 -16.50 -10.36 -18.83
C TYR A 46 -15.42 -9.67 -17.96
N LEU A 47 -15.56 -8.37 -17.70
CA LEU A 47 -14.64 -7.63 -16.85
C LEU A 47 -14.73 -8.06 -15.38
N ASP A 48 -15.92 -8.44 -14.89
CA ASP A 48 -16.13 -8.98 -13.53
C ASP A 48 -15.53 -10.38 -13.38
N ASP A 49 -15.81 -11.29 -14.34
CA ASP A 49 -15.30 -12.66 -14.41
C ASP A 49 -13.77 -12.70 -14.53
N ALA A 50 -13.19 -11.86 -15.40
CA ALA A 50 -11.74 -11.68 -15.52
C ALA A 50 -11.12 -10.88 -14.35
N GLY A 51 -11.94 -10.35 -13.44
CA GLY A 51 -11.48 -9.52 -12.31
C GLY A 51 -10.71 -8.27 -12.73
N ILE A 52 -11.06 -7.63 -13.85
CA ILE A 52 -10.39 -6.43 -14.36
C ILE A 52 -11.06 -5.20 -13.76
N THR A 53 -10.41 -4.57 -12.77
CA THR A 53 -10.91 -3.34 -12.14
C THR A 53 -10.75 -2.11 -13.04
N PRO A 54 -11.60 -1.06 -12.89
CA PRO A 54 -11.47 0.16 -13.68
C PRO A 54 -10.09 0.82 -13.54
N ARG A 55 -9.52 0.85 -12.32
CA ARG A 55 -8.15 1.35 -12.08
C ARG A 55 -7.03 0.51 -12.69
N SER A 56 -7.28 -0.75 -13.04
CA SER A 56 -6.32 -1.55 -13.82
C SER A 56 -6.51 -1.38 -15.34
N LEU A 57 -7.75 -1.19 -15.80
CA LEU A 57 -8.07 -1.00 -17.22
C LEU A 57 -7.68 0.40 -17.72
N GLY A 58 -7.90 1.45 -16.92
CA GLY A 58 -7.61 2.83 -17.30
C GLY A 58 -6.16 3.05 -17.73
N PRO A 59 -5.18 2.81 -16.85
CA PRO A 59 -3.75 2.93 -17.17
C PRO A 59 -3.30 1.98 -18.30
N TYR A 60 -3.94 0.81 -18.45
CA TYR A 60 -3.68 -0.08 -19.59
C TYR A 60 -4.12 0.54 -20.92
N VAL A 61 -5.32 1.13 -20.97
CA VAL A 61 -5.86 1.81 -22.17
C VAL A 61 -5.02 3.04 -22.52
N GLU A 62 -4.64 3.84 -21.51
CA GLU A 62 -3.74 4.99 -21.65
C GLU A 62 -2.40 4.56 -22.25
N ARG A 63 -1.69 3.63 -21.60
CA ARG A 63 -0.41 3.09 -22.09
C ARG A 63 -0.50 2.45 -23.48
N ARG A 64 -1.65 1.84 -23.81
CA ARG A 64 -1.84 1.25 -25.15
C ARG A 64 -2.03 2.31 -26.25
N SER A 65 -2.49 3.50 -25.87
CA SER A 65 -2.70 4.66 -26.75
C SER A 65 -1.46 5.56 -26.91
N GLU A 66 -0.50 5.51 -25.99
CA GLU A 66 0.78 6.25 -26.08
C GLU A 66 1.52 5.94 -27.39
N GLY A 67 2.05 6.99 -28.04
CA GLY A 67 2.81 6.87 -29.29
C GLY A 67 1.95 6.69 -30.55
N HIS A 68 0.62 6.72 -30.42
CA HIS A 68 -0.30 6.88 -31.56
C HIS A 68 -0.47 8.37 -31.90
N ASN A 69 -1.41 8.70 -32.80
CA ASN A 69 -1.72 10.12 -33.03
C ASN A 69 -2.45 10.75 -31.82
N SER A 70 -2.37 12.08 -31.71
CA SER A 70 -2.87 12.85 -30.57
C SER A 70 -4.36 12.66 -30.26
N VAL A 71 -5.18 12.24 -31.22
CA VAL A 71 -6.60 11.94 -31.00
C VAL A 71 -6.74 10.64 -30.20
N PHE A 72 -6.00 9.58 -30.56
CA PHE A 72 -6.03 8.33 -29.82
C PHE A 72 -5.42 8.47 -28.42
N GLU A 73 -4.31 9.19 -28.28
CA GLU A 73 -3.71 9.51 -26.97
C GLU A 73 -4.70 10.27 -26.08
N SER A 74 -5.35 11.31 -26.61
CA SER A 74 -6.37 12.08 -25.87
C SER A 74 -7.56 11.23 -25.45
N ILE A 75 -8.01 10.30 -26.30
CA ILE A 75 -9.09 9.35 -25.99
C ILE A 75 -8.64 8.38 -24.89
N GLY A 76 -7.41 7.85 -24.95
CA GLY A 76 -6.87 6.96 -23.94
C GLY A 76 -6.76 7.61 -22.57
N GLN A 77 -6.17 8.81 -22.51
CA GLN A 77 -6.07 9.63 -21.30
C GLN A 77 -7.45 10.05 -20.74
N ALA A 78 -8.42 10.36 -21.60
CA ALA A 78 -9.79 10.68 -21.17
C ALA A 78 -10.51 9.43 -20.60
N THR A 79 -10.33 8.27 -21.26
CA THR A 79 -10.91 6.99 -20.83
C THR A 79 -10.30 6.54 -19.50
N SER A 80 -8.98 6.65 -19.34
CA SER A 80 -8.27 6.36 -18.11
C SER A 80 -8.77 7.21 -16.95
N ARG A 81 -8.79 8.55 -17.12
CA ARG A 81 -9.34 9.47 -16.11
C ARG A 81 -10.79 9.18 -15.74
N TRP A 82 -11.63 8.82 -16.71
CA TRP A 82 -13.03 8.46 -16.43
C TRP A 82 -13.14 7.14 -15.64
N LEU A 83 -12.44 6.09 -16.05
CA LEU A 83 -12.42 4.79 -15.36
C LEU A 83 -11.89 4.90 -13.93
N VAL A 84 -10.76 5.58 -13.77
CA VAL A 84 -10.11 5.81 -12.47
C VAL A 84 -10.97 6.72 -11.58
N GLY A 85 -11.61 7.76 -12.15
CA GLY A 85 -12.53 8.64 -11.43
C GLY A 85 -13.82 7.95 -10.96
N ALA A 86 -14.35 7.01 -11.75
CA ALA A 86 -15.52 6.22 -11.37
C ALA A 86 -15.26 5.30 -10.16
N ASP A 87 -14.07 4.68 -10.09
CA ASP A 87 -13.67 3.70 -9.05
C ASP A 87 -13.05 4.36 -7.79
N ARG A 88 -12.23 5.40 -7.96
CA ARG A 88 -11.65 6.11 -6.81
C ARG A 88 -12.62 7.14 -6.22
N GLY A 89 -13.48 7.70 -7.06
CA GLY A 89 -14.19 8.95 -6.77
C GLY A 89 -13.32 10.18 -7.04
N ASN A 90 -13.96 11.33 -7.28
CA ASN A 90 -13.29 12.57 -7.68
C ASN A 90 -12.61 13.33 -6.53
N GLN A 91 -12.73 12.87 -5.28
CA GLN A 91 -12.15 13.52 -4.11
C GLN A 91 -11.02 12.65 -3.52
N PRO A 92 -9.90 13.25 -3.07
CA PRO A 92 -8.86 12.54 -2.34
C PRO A 92 -9.36 11.95 -1.02
N LEU A 93 -8.78 10.82 -0.62
CA LEU A 93 -8.65 10.52 0.81
C LEU A 93 -7.73 11.57 1.43
N ARG A 94 -8.26 12.38 2.35
CA ARG A 94 -7.58 13.48 3.03
C ARG A 94 -7.11 12.98 4.41
N ALA A 95 -6.00 12.24 4.46
CA ALA A 95 -5.42 11.85 5.74
C ALA A 95 -4.77 13.03 6.49
N GLN A 96 -4.56 14.19 5.83
CA GLN A 96 -4.16 15.49 6.38
C GLN A 96 -3.01 15.44 7.41
N GLY A 97 -2.03 14.57 7.21
CA GLY A 97 -0.97 14.37 8.20
C GLY A 97 -1.44 13.65 9.46
N TRP A 98 -2.13 12.53 9.25
CA TRP A 98 -2.57 11.60 10.27
C TRP A 98 -1.47 11.35 11.31
N SER A 99 -1.75 11.76 12.54
CA SER A 99 -0.87 11.67 13.71
C SER A 99 -1.43 10.65 14.70
N GLY A 100 -1.84 9.49 14.19
CA GLY A 100 -2.35 8.39 15.00
C GLY A 100 -1.27 7.63 15.79
N ARG A 101 -1.68 6.55 16.45
CA ARG A 101 -0.80 5.70 17.28
C ARG A 101 0.13 4.75 16.50
N VAL A 102 0.36 5.01 15.22
CA VAL A 102 1.13 4.17 14.29
C VAL A 102 2.11 5.07 13.52
N GLY A 103 3.30 4.57 13.22
CA GLY A 103 4.44 5.41 12.88
C GLY A 103 5.01 6.13 14.11
N MET A 104 5.93 7.06 13.86
CA MET A 104 6.74 7.71 14.90
C MET A 104 5.88 8.42 15.96
N GLN A 105 6.12 8.09 17.23
CA GLN A 105 5.45 8.65 18.40
C GLN A 105 6.39 9.59 19.16
N ALA A 106 5.86 10.70 19.66
CA ALA A 106 6.61 11.72 20.40
C ALA A 106 6.95 11.32 21.85
N SER A 107 6.12 10.46 22.46
CA SER A 107 6.44 9.80 23.72
C SER A 107 7.64 8.89 23.54
N SER A 108 8.57 8.90 24.48
CA SER A 108 9.73 7.99 24.50
C SER A 108 9.26 6.55 24.31
N TYR A 109 9.66 5.94 23.19
CA TYR A 109 9.41 4.53 22.95
C TYR A 109 10.23 3.73 23.96
N ALA A 110 9.58 3.31 25.04
CA ALA A 110 10.20 2.64 26.18
C ALA A 110 10.49 1.15 25.91
N ALA A 111 11.11 0.85 24.77
CA ALA A 111 12.08 -0.23 24.78
C ALA A 111 13.16 0.20 25.79
N GLY A 112 13.41 -0.62 26.81
CA GLY A 112 14.31 -0.26 27.90
C GLY A 112 15.63 0.23 27.33
N VAL A 113 16.07 1.42 27.79
CA VAL A 113 17.39 1.95 27.43
C VAL A 113 18.39 0.85 27.79
N PRO A 114 19.18 0.34 26.82
CA PRO A 114 20.09 -0.76 27.11
C PRO A 114 21.07 -0.33 28.21
N ASP A 115 21.23 -1.18 29.23
CA ASP A 115 22.29 -1.02 30.21
C ASP A 115 23.64 -1.07 29.47
N GLY A 116 24.35 0.05 29.45
CA GLY A 116 25.45 0.23 28.51
C GLY A 116 26.24 1.52 28.72
N GLN A 117 27.45 1.55 28.19
CA GLN A 117 28.26 2.77 28.18
C GLN A 117 27.62 3.79 27.24
N VAL A 118 27.18 4.91 27.79
CA VAL A 118 26.66 6.04 27.00
C VAL A 118 27.80 6.83 26.39
N VAL A 119 27.73 7.08 25.09
CA VAL A 119 28.62 7.99 24.36
C VAL A 119 27.78 9.10 23.75
N LEU A 120 27.99 10.33 24.22
CA LEU A 120 27.29 11.51 23.73
C LEU A 120 27.94 12.01 22.43
N VAL A 121 27.11 12.39 21.47
CA VAL A 121 27.53 12.89 20.15
C VAL A 121 26.80 14.19 19.86
N SER A 122 27.53 15.24 19.46
CA SER A 122 27.01 16.60 19.21
C SER A 122 27.09 17.06 17.76
N ASP A 123 27.80 16.32 16.90
CA ASP A 123 28.03 16.66 15.49
C ASP A 123 28.19 15.42 14.60
N GLY A 124 28.17 15.62 13.28
CA GLY A 124 28.22 14.55 12.29
C GLY A 124 29.54 13.76 12.29
N ASP A 125 30.69 14.41 12.46
CA ASP A 125 31.97 13.70 12.51
C ASP A 125 32.11 12.89 13.81
N GLY A 126 31.53 13.39 14.91
CA GLY A 126 31.36 12.66 16.17
C GLY A 126 30.53 11.39 15.99
N LEU A 127 29.45 11.45 15.21
CA LEU A 127 28.62 10.28 14.89
C LEU A 127 29.41 9.21 14.12
N LEU A 128 30.12 9.62 13.06
CA LEU A 128 30.95 8.72 12.27
C LEU A 128 32.05 8.06 13.13
N ARG A 129 32.75 8.83 13.98
CA ARG A 129 33.75 8.31 14.91
C ARG A 129 33.16 7.34 15.94
N ALA A 130 32.03 7.69 16.55
CA ALA A 130 31.39 6.87 17.57
C ALA A 130 30.94 5.52 17.01
N ILE A 131 30.37 5.49 15.80
CA ILE A 131 29.93 4.26 15.12
C ILE A 131 31.12 3.39 14.71
N ALA A 132 32.18 3.96 14.15
CA ALA A 132 33.37 3.21 13.73
C ALA A 132 34.14 2.56 14.91
N ALA A 133 34.08 3.20 16.09
CA ALA A 133 34.70 2.73 17.33
C ALA A 133 33.79 1.88 18.22
N ALA A 134 32.51 1.71 17.85
CA ALA A 134 31.50 1.17 18.75
C ALA A 134 31.80 -0.26 19.25
N GLN A 135 31.49 -0.49 20.53
CA GLN A 135 31.59 -1.79 21.20
C GLN A 135 30.18 -2.37 21.49
N PRO A 136 30.02 -3.70 21.61
CA PRO A 136 28.75 -4.32 22.02
C PRO A 136 28.18 -3.69 23.31
N GLY A 137 26.87 -3.44 23.32
CA GLY A 137 26.17 -2.80 24.44
C GLY A 137 26.34 -1.28 24.56
N GLN A 138 27.14 -0.64 23.71
CA GLN A 138 27.32 0.81 23.74
C GLN A 138 26.07 1.54 23.24
N VAL A 139 25.71 2.64 23.92
CA VAL A 139 24.58 3.51 23.57
C VAL A 139 25.12 4.86 23.08
N ILE A 140 25.09 5.07 21.77
CA ILE A 140 25.47 6.31 21.11
C ILE A 140 24.25 7.23 21.10
N THR A 141 24.24 8.22 22.00
CA THR A 141 23.13 9.17 22.15
C THR A 141 23.48 10.48 21.46
N LEU A 142 22.68 10.85 20.46
CA LEU A 142 22.82 12.10 19.74
C LEU A 142 22.12 13.21 20.53
N MET A 143 22.86 14.27 20.82
CA MET A 143 22.35 15.48 21.46
C MET A 143 21.35 16.19 20.52
N PRO A 144 20.34 16.91 21.06
CA PRO A 144 19.39 17.65 20.24
C PRO A 144 20.08 18.61 19.25
N GLY A 145 19.71 18.54 17.97
CA GLY A 145 20.34 19.34 16.92
C GLY A 145 20.18 18.79 15.50
N SER A 146 20.78 19.51 14.56
CA SER A 146 20.80 19.15 13.13
C SER A 146 22.21 18.75 12.71
N TYR A 147 22.32 17.59 12.07
CA TYR A 147 23.56 16.92 11.72
C TYR A 147 23.64 16.80 10.19
N GLN A 148 24.75 17.25 9.60
CA GLN A 148 25.02 17.06 8.18
C GLN A 148 25.87 15.82 7.99
N VAL A 149 25.40 14.87 7.17
CA VAL A 149 26.10 13.62 6.85
C VAL A 149 26.34 13.60 5.35
N ASN A 150 27.59 13.88 4.94
CA ASN A 150 28.00 13.99 3.53
C ASN A 150 28.81 12.78 3.04
N ARG A 151 28.87 11.70 3.81
CA ARG A 151 29.54 10.43 3.50
C ARG A 151 28.76 9.28 4.13
N THR A 152 28.68 8.15 3.45
CA THR A 152 28.06 6.92 3.96
C THR A 152 28.64 6.57 5.34
N VAL A 153 27.76 6.27 6.29
CA VAL A 153 28.15 5.81 7.62
C VAL A 153 28.28 4.28 7.57
N GLU A 154 29.53 3.81 7.62
CA GLU A 154 29.85 2.37 7.62
C GLU A 154 29.63 1.77 9.01
N VAL A 155 28.60 0.93 9.13
CA VAL A 155 28.18 0.26 10.36
C VAL A 155 28.64 -1.20 10.32
N ALA A 156 29.93 -1.39 10.62
CA ALA A 156 30.67 -2.64 10.40
C ALA A 156 31.18 -3.35 11.68
N ARG A 157 31.02 -2.75 12.88
CA ARG A 157 31.34 -3.40 14.16
C ARG A 157 30.17 -4.25 14.63
N PRO A 158 30.31 -5.54 14.99
CA PRO A 158 29.17 -6.35 15.45
C PRO A 158 28.78 -6.00 16.90
N GLY A 159 27.47 -5.93 17.17
CA GLY A 159 26.92 -6.18 18.51
C GLY A 159 26.72 -7.68 18.73
N HIS A 160 26.05 -8.05 19.84
CA HIS A 160 25.56 -9.43 20.04
C HIS A 160 24.19 -9.45 20.73
N ALA A 161 23.50 -10.60 20.74
CA ALA A 161 22.11 -10.72 21.20
C ALA A 161 21.82 -10.13 22.59
N GLY A 162 22.74 -10.32 23.55
CA GLY A 162 22.65 -9.75 24.90
C GLY A 162 23.23 -8.33 25.08
N ALA A 163 23.84 -7.75 24.05
CA ALA A 163 24.42 -6.41 24.06
C ALA A 163 24.42 -5.81 22.65
N PRO A 164 23.25 -5.40 22.12
CA PRO A 164 23.16 -4.70 20.84
C PRO A 164 23.85 -3.34 20.92
N ILE A 165 24.27 -2.79 19.78
CA ILE A 165 24.79 -1.43 19.70
C ILE A 165 23.64 -0.51 19.30
N VAL A 166 23.43 0.58 20.06
CA VAL A 166 22.26 1.44 19.89
C VAL A 166 22.68 2.86 19.51
N VAL A 167 22.07 3.40 18.46
CA VAL A 167 22.19 4.80 18.04
C VAL A 167 20.84 5.46 18.22
N ARG A 168 20.74 6.47 19.09
CA ARG A 168 19.44 7.04 19.46
C ARG A 168 19.42 8.54 19.67
N ALA A 169 18.24 9.13 19.50
CA ALA A 169 17.87 10.36 20.19
C ALA A 169 17.17 10.02 21.52
N ASP A 170 17.41 10.82 22.57
CA ASP A 170 16.67 10.68 23.83
C ASP A 170 15.18 11.01 23.66
N LYS A 171 14.88 12.02 22.82
CA LYS A 171 13.52 12.46 22.50
C LYS A 171 13.27 12.33 21.00
N ALA A 172 12.18 11.67 20.65
CA ALA A 172 11.67 11.59 19.29
C ALA A 172 11.52 13.00 18.69
N GLY A 173 12.19 13.24 17.56
CA GLY A 173 12.14 14.52 16.84
C GLY A 173 13.08 15.61 17.40
N SER A 174 13.99 15.32 18.34
CA SER A 174 15.01 16.29 18.75
C SER A 174 16.29 16.25 17.90
N VAL A 175 16.47 15.22 17.08
CA VAL A 175 17.65 14.99 16.25
C VAL A 175 17.24 14.89 14.79
N HIS A 176 17.87 15.70 13.94
CA HIS A 176 17.66 15.72 12.50
C HIS A 176 18.96 15.40 11.77
N LEU A 177 19.01 14.25 11.10
CA LEU A 177 20.10 13.81 10.25
C LEU A 177 19.78 14.17 8.79
N ALA A 178 20.47 15.16 8.24
CA ALA A 178 20.42 15.51 6.82
C ALA A 178 21.47 14.67 6.08
N LEU A 179 21.00 13.70 5.29
CA LEU A 179 21.83 12.73 4.58
C LEU A 179 21.99 13.16 3.12
N ASN A 180 23.20 13.59 2.77
CA ASN A 180 23.61 13.95 1.41
C ASN A 180 24.50 12.84 0.83
N THR A 181 23.90 11.66 0.68
CA THR A 181 24.58 10.39 0.42
C THR A 181 23.68 9.46 -0.40
N ILE A 182 24.26 8.58 -1.20
CA ILE A 182 23.50 7.50 -1.85
C ILE A 182 22.94 6.54 -0.80
N GLU A 183 23.78 6.15 0.14
CA GLU A 183 23.45 5.28 1.26
C GLU A 183 23.78 6.02 2.56
N GLY A 184 22.79 6.26 3.41
CA GLY A 184 22.96 6.95 4.69
C GLY A 184 23.79 6.14 5.66
N PHE A 185 23.24 5.02 6.11
CA PHE A 185 23.90 4.01 6.94
C PHE A 185 24.01 2.71 6.15
N LYS A 186 25.24 2.28 5.83
CA LYS A 186 25.50 0.94 5.30
C LYS A 186 25.76 -0.01 6.46
N VAL A 187 24.77 -0.85 6.78
CA VAL A 187 24.81 -1.78 7.91
C VAL A 187 25.20 -3.16 7.42
N SER A 188 26.43 -3.58 7.73
CA SER A 188 26.98 -4.88 7.36
C SER A 188 27.20 -5.83 8.54
N ALA A 189 27.06 -5.32 9.77
CA ALA A 189 27.25 -6.03 11.02
C ALA A 189 25.95 -6.22 11.82
N PRO A 190 25.81 -7.32 12.59
CA PRO A 190 24.56 -7.67 13.27
C PRO A 190 24.33 -6.92 14.58
N TYR A 191 23.08 -7.01 15.07
CA TYR A 191 22.62 -6.48 16.36
C TYR A 191 22.81 -4.97 16.54
N TRP A 192 22.52 -4.19 15.49
CA TRP A 192 22.42 -2.73 15.54
C TRP A 192 20.98 -2.27 15.68
N ARG A 193 20.77 -1.21 16.47
CA ARG A 193 19.45 -0.63 16.71
C ARG A 193 19.48 0.89 16.57
N PHE A 194 18.55 1.45 15.80
CA PHE A 194 18.43 2.89 15.53
C PHE A 194 17.09 3.41 16.04
N GLU A 195 17.09 4.41 16.92
CA GLU A 195 15.89 4.86 17.63
C GLU A 195 15.65 6.38 17.64
N ASN A 196 14.38 6.78 17.49
CA ASN A 196 13.91 8.16 17.69
C ASN A 196 14.53 9.21 16.74
N LEU A 197 15.27 8.79 15.71
CA LEU A 197 15.98 9.65 14.77
C LEU A 197 15.01 10.21 13.71
N SER A 198 15.24 11.46 13.29
CA SER A 198 14.64 11.98 12.04
C SER A 198 15.72 12.00 10.97
N LEU A 199 15.55 11.22 9.90
CA LEU A 199 16.48 11.10 8.78
C LEU A 199 15.84 11.68 7.52
N GLN A 200 16.53 12.57 6.82
CA GLN A 200 16.06 13.14 5.55
C GLN A 200 17.14 13.06 4.47
N GLY A 201 16.78 12.56 3.29
CA GLY A 201 17.59 12.67 2.09
C GLY A 201 17.57 14.11 1.56
N VAL A 202 18.73 14.76 1.47
CA VAL A 202 18.85 16.17 1.07
C VAL A 202 19.69 16.39 -0.20
N CYS A 203 20.04 15.31 -0.90
CA CYS A 203 20.72 15.34 -2.19
C CYS A 203 19.83 15.91 -3.31
N SER A 204 20.46 16.39 -4.39
CA SER A 204 19.78 16.74 -5.65
C SER A 204 19.13 15.53 -6.33
N ASP A 205 19.81 14.40 -6.27
CA ASP A 205 19.51 13.13 -6.92
C ASP A 205 20.23 12.00 -6.18
N GLY A 206 19.74 10.77 -6.34
CA GLY A 206 20.46 9.58 -5.87
C GLY A 206 20.41 9.26 -4.37
N CYS A 207 19.58 9.91 -3.54
CA CYS A 207 19.32 9.45 -2.16
C CYS A 207 18.51 8.15 -2.22
N GLU A 208 19.22 7.03 -2.37
CA GLU A 208 18.61 5.73 -2.49
C GLU A 208 18.12 5.25 -1.12
N HIS A 209 18.98 5.23 -0.10
CA HIS A 209 18.71 4.52 1.16
C HIS A 209 19.04 5.34 2.41
N ALA A 210 18.15 5.38 3.40
CA ALA A 210 18.49 5.84 4.75
C ALA A 210 19.29 4.74 5.47
N PHE A 211 18.82 3.50 5.35
CA PHE A 211 19.50 2.29 5.81
C PHE A 211 19.63 1.30 4.65
N HIS A 212 20.85 0.91 4.32
CA HIS A 212 21.12 -0.27 3.47
C HIS A 212 21.68 -1.39 4.36
N VAL A 213 20.85 -2.39 4.63
CA VAL A 213 21.14 -3.51 5.52
C VAL A 213 21.59 -4.71 4.69
N VAL A 214 22.85 -5.11 4.82
CA VAL A 214 23.52 -6.04 3.90
C VAL A 214 24.19 -7.21 4.61
N GLY A 215 24.29 -8.34 3.90
CA GLY A 215 25.22 -9.41 4.26
C GLY A 215 24.98 -10.00 5.64
N ASN A 216 25.88 -9.72 6.59
CA ASN A 216 25.81 -10.29 7.95
C ASN A 216 25.00 -9.45 8.95
N ALA A 217 24.29 -8.40 8.51
CA ALA A 217 23.53 -7.49 9.37
C ALA A 217 22.19 -8.08 9.88
N HIS A 218 22.21 -9.33 10.33
CA HIS A 218 21.04 -9.97 10.94
C HIS A 218 20.68 -9.32 12.29
N HIS A 219 19.42 -9.40 12.69
CA HIS A 219 18.89 -8.76 13.91
C HIS A 219 19.11 -7.23 13.95
N PHE A 220 19.11 -6.58 12.78
CA PHE A 220 18.99 -5.12 12.67
C PHE A 220 17.62 -4.65 13.19
N ALA A 221 17.58 -3.48 13.83
CA ALA A 221 16.34 -2.83 14.23
C ALA A 221 16.33 -1.32 13.92
N ALA A 222 15.29 -0.84 13.25
CA ALA A 222 14.94 0.58 13.22
C ALA A 222 13.59 0.77 13.91
N VAL A 223 13.57 1.55 14.99
CA VAL A 223 12.37 1.73 15.83
C VAL A 223 12.07 3.20 16.10
N ASN A 224 10.81 3.60 15.90
CA ASN A 224 10.33 4.94 16.21
C ASN A 224 11.07 6.08 15.47
N ASN A 225 11.53 5.85 14.24
CA ASN A 225 12.23 6.86 13.43
C ASN A 225 11.28 7.52 12.42
N LEU A 226 11.61 8.75 12.02
CA LEU A 226 11.06 9.41 10.83
C LEU A 226 12.09 9.33 9.71
N MET A 227 11.71 8.81 8.54
CA MET A 227 12.56 8.71 7.36
C MET A 227 11.88 9.43 6.19
N VAL A 228 12.58 10.38 5.54
CA VAL A 228 11.99 11.31 4.57
C VAL A 228 12.84 11.45 3.31
N ASP A 229 12.22 11.47 2.14
CA ASP A 229 12.86 11.81 0.83
C ASP A 229 13.95 10.84 0.34
N PHE A 230 13.69 9.53 0.46
CA PHE A 230 14.53 8.47 -0.11
C PHE A 230 13.76 7.69 -1.20
N ASN A 231 14.50 7.05 -2.11
CA ASN A 231 13.89 6.16 -3.11
C ASN A 231 13.42 4.85 -2.43
N ALA A 232 14.28 4.25 -1.61
CA ALA A 232 13.97 3.11 -0.75
C ALA A 232 14.59 3.30 0.64
N HIS A 233 13.85 3.96 1.54
CA HIS A 233 14.28 4.38 2.88
C HIS A 233 15.01 3.27 3.65
N VAL A 234 14.46 2.05 3.64
CA VAL A 234 15.15 0.83 4.11
C VAL A 234 15.28 -0.14 2.95
N LYS A 235 16.52 -0.42 2.55
CA LYS A 235 16.89 -1.46 1.60
C LYS A 235 17.57 -2.61 2.33
N VAL A 236 17.22 -3.83 1.98
CA VAL A 236 17.82 -5.04 2.56
C VAL A 236 18.26 -5.98 1.45
N ASN A 237 19.51 -6.44 1.50
CA ASN A 237 20.11 -7.30 0.48
C ASN A 237 21.00 -8.40 1.07
N ALA A 238 21.03 -9.55 0.40
CA ALA A 238 22.14 -10.48 0.54
C ALA A 238 23.45 -9.84 0.02
N GLU A 239 24.56 -10.07 0.71
CA GLU A 239 25.90 -9.65 0.27
C GLU A 239 26.91 -10.75 0.65
N GLN A 240 27.81 -11.11 -0.26
CA GLN A 240 28.83 -12.16 -0.07
C GLN A 240 28.26 -13.52 0.42
N GLY A 241 27.07 -13.90 -0.06
CA GLY A 241 26.40 -15.14 0.33
C GLY A 241 25.82 -15.17 1.75
N ARG A 242 25.78 -14.02 2.44
CA ARG A 242 25.16 -13.86 3.76
C ARG A 242 23.84 -13.10 3.65
N PHE A 243 22.92 -13.39 4.57
CA PHE A 243 21.56 -12.85 4.58
C PHE A 243 21.28 -12.11 5.91
N PRO A 244 20.85 -10.84 5.87
CA PRO A 244 20.50 -10.07 7.05
C PRO A 244 19.10 -10.46 7.55
N ASP A 245 18.96 -11.70 8.04
CA ASP A 245 17.69 -12.25 8.55
C ASP A 245 17.29 -11.64 9.91
N HIS A 246 16.03 -11.83 10.32
CA HIS A 246 15.50 -11.41 11.63
C HIS A 246 15.48 -9.88 11.91
N GLY A 247 15.36 -9.04 10.88
CA GLY A 247 15.27 -7.59 11.06
C GLY A 247 13.92 -7.10 11.61
N LEU A 248 13.94 -5.94 12.28
CA LEU A 248 12.76 -5.29 12.87
C LEU A 248 12.60 -3.86 12.35
N LEU A 249 11.46 -3.57 11.72
CA LEU A 249 11.00 -2.20 11.47
C LEU A 249 9.75 -1.95 12.30
N GLU A 250 9.86 -1.15 13.35
CA GLU A 250 8.76 -0.90 14.28
C GLU A 250 8.44 0.59 14.49
N SER A 251 7.16 0.95 14.36
CA SER A 251 6.69 2.31 14.69
C SER A 251 7.42 3.44 13.94
N ASN A 252 7.97 3.17 12.75
CA ASN A 252 8.62 4.21 11.95
C ASN A 252 7.62 4.92 11.04
N THR A 253 7.87 6.19 10.74
CA THR A 253 7.18 6.93 9.67
C THR A 253 8.12 7.05 8.47
N LEU A 254 7.76 6.46 7.33
CA LEU A 254 8.53 6.50 6.09
C LEU A 254 7.71 7.19 5.01
N ARG A 255 8.19 8.33 4.48
CA ARG A 255 7.44 9.12 3.48
C ARG A 255 8.33 9.88 2.52
N ASN A 256 7.78 10.33 1.40
CA ASN A 256 8.40 11.36 0.56
C ASN A 256 7.54 12.62 0.54
N THR A 257 8.18 13.78 0.39
CA THR A 257 7.53 15.09 0.27
C THR A 257 7.29 15.50 -1.18
N SER A 258 7.96 14.83 -2.12
CA SER A 258 7.89 15.06 -3.56
C SER A 258 7.95 13.74 -4.35
N ILE A 259 7.53 13.80 -5.61
CA ILE A 259 7.61 12.67 -6.55
C ILE A 259 9.07 12.32 -6.80
N ARG A 260 9.44 11.04 -6.67
CA ARG A 260 10.80 10.56 -6.92
C ARG A 260 11.01 10.36 -8.42
N VAL A 261 11.63 11.34 -9.06
CA VAL A 261 12.01 11.28 -10.49
C VAL A 261 13.31 10.49 -10.61
N THR A 262 13.20 9.15 -10.66
CA THR A 262 14.34 8.23 -10.71
C THR A 262 14.04 6.99 -11.57
N THR A 263 15.09 6.41 -12.15
CA THR A 263 15.02 5.09 -12.79
C THR A 263 15.08 3.95 -11.78
N SER A 264 15.66 4.19 -10.59
CA SER A 264 15.73 3.26 -9.46
C SER A 264 14.35 2.81 -8.97
N SER A 265 14.33 1.78 -8.11
CA SER A 265 13.09 1.38 -7.42
C SER A 265 12.63 2.50 -6.47
N VAL A 266 11.32 2.76 -6.42
CA VAL A 266 10.73 3.60 -5.38
C VAL A 266 9.89 2.70 -4.48
N THR A 267 10.45 2.36 -3.33
CA THR A 267 9.88 1.38 -2.39
C THR A 267 10.43 1.62 -0.99
N PRO A 268 9.71 2.32 -0.09
CA PRO A 268 10.22 2.70 1.23
C PRO A 268 10.78 1.55 2.09
N VAL A 269 10.24 0.34 1.94
CA VAL A 269 10.78 -0.87 2.57
C VAL A 269 10.96 -1.94 1.50
N ASP A 270 12.19 -2.14 1.03
CA ASP A 270 12.56 -3.08 -0.04
C ASP A 270 13.47 -4.17 0.52
N VAL A 271 12.91 -5.34 0.79
CA VAL A 271 13.59 -6.48 1.42
C VAL A 271 13.82 -7.59 0.40
N VAL A 272 15.09 -7.86 0.09
CA VAL A 272 15.50 -8.90 -0.87
C VAL A 272 16.31 -9.99 -0.17
N ALA A 273 15.88 -11.24 -0.37
CA ALA A 273 16.54 -12.46 0.08
C ALA A 273 16.61 -12.69 1.61
N ALA A 274 16.04 -11.80 2.42
CA ALA A 274 15.98 -11.96 3.87
C ALA A 274 14.66 -12.59 4.38
N SER A 275 14.78 -13.30 5.49
CA SER A 275 13.71 -14.05 6.16
C SER A 275 13.50 -13.59 7.61
N HIS A 276 12.35 -13.94 8.19
CA HIS A 276 11.96 -13.63 9.57
C HIS A 276 11.96 -12.14 9.95
N TRP A 277 11.83 -11.24 8.97
CA TRP A 277 11.64 -9.81 9.22
C TRP A 277 10.26 -9.53 9.81
N VAL A 278 10.23 -8.64 10.80
CA VAL A 278 9.00 -8.09 11.38
C VAL A 278 8.90 -6.62 11.02
N ILE A 279 7.95 -6.30 10.14
CA ILE A 279 7.63 -4.94 9.72
C ILE A 279 6.29 -4.61 10.35
N ARG A 280 6.30 -3.92 11.51
CA ARG A 280 5.08 -3.68 12.29
C ARG A 280 4.85 -2.24 12.71
N ARG A 281 3.58 -1.84 12.77
CA ARG A 281 3.14 -0.51 13.23
C ARG A 281 3.80 0.68 12.50
N ASN A 282 4.29 0.51 11.28
CA ASN A 282 4.88 1.60 10.52
C ASN A 282 3.79 2.40 9.78
N LEU A 283 4.01 3.71 9.63
CA LEU A 283 3.27 4.57 8.72
C LEU A 283 4.11 4.75 7.45
N ILE A 284 3.60 4.31 6.31
CA ILE A 284 4.28 4.40 5.01
C ILE A 284 3.43 5.26 4.08
N SER A 285 3.95 6.36 3.51
CA SER A 285 3.18 7.20 2.59
C SER A 285 3.95 7.76 1.38
N ASP A 286 3.19 8.19 0.37
CA ASP A 286 3.66 9.10 -0.69
C ASP A 286 4.86 8.60 -1.53
N PHE A 287 4.90 7.30 -1.84
CA PHE A 287 6.02 6.65 -2.55
C PHE A 287 5.91 6.69 -4.08
N ILE A 288 5.61 7.85 -4.68
CA ILE A 288 5.35 7.96 -6.13
C ILE A 288 6.67 7.93 -6.93
N LYS A 289 6.78 7.02 -7.90
CA LYS A 289 7.82 7.00 -8.94
C LYS A 289 7.42 7.83 -10.16
N GLY A 290 8.23 8.83 -10.50
CA GLY A 290 7.95 9.78 -11.59
C GLY A 290 8.64 9.49 -12.93
N ALA A 291 9.39 8.40 -13.05
CA ALA A 291 10.13 8.04 -14.27
C ALA A 291 10.22 6.52 -14.48
N SER A 292 10.84 6.08 -15.58
CA SER A 292 10.91 4.67 -15.99
C SER A 292 9.50 4.06 -16.13
N ASP A 293 9.23 2.91 -15.52
CA ASP A 293 7.94 2.21 -15.56
C ASP A 293 6.81 2.89 -14.76
N GLY A 294 7.13 3.86 -13.91
CA GLY A 294 6.17 4.52 -13.02
C GLY A 294 5.55 3.59 -11.97
N VAL A 295 6.16 2.44 -11.70
CA VAL A 295 5.67 1.46 -10.71
C VAL A 295 6.39 1.64 -9.37
N SER A 296 5.64 1.51 -8.27
CA SER A 296 6.12 1.74 -6.91
C SER A 296 5.35 0.92 -5.89
N TYR A 297 5.99 0.60 -4.76
CA TYR A 297 5.47 -0.27 -3.71
C TYR A 297 5.64 0.39 -2.34
N GLY A 298 4.71 0.18 -1.40
CA GLY A 298 4.87 0.72 -0.04
C GLY A 298 5.86 -0.09 0.79
N ALA A 299 5.63 -1.40 0.86
CA ALA A 299 6.60 -2.35 1.40
C ALA A 299 6.62 -3.64 0.56
N PHE A 300 7.81 -4.22 0.45
CA PHE A 300 8.12 -5.27 -0.50
C PHE A 300 9.06 -6.30 0.14
N VAL A 301 8.65 -7.56 0.23
CA VAL A 301 9.54 -8.68 0.61
C VAL A 301 9.62 -9.67 -0.56
N LYS A 302 10.84 -10.05 -0.97
CA LYS A 302 11.10 -10.85 -2.18
C LYS A 302 12.47 -11.56 -2.12
N GLY A 303 12.90 -12.23 -3.20
CA GLY A 303 14.23 -12.84 -3.31
C GLY A 303 14.37 -14.24 -2.70
N ALA A 304 13.31 -15.05 -2.74
CA ALA A 304 13.20 -16.37 -2.10
C ALA A 304 13.31 -16.33 -0.56
N GLY A 305 12.93 -15.21 0.06
CA GLY A 305 12.81 -15.09 1.51
C GLY A 305 11.62 -15.88 2.06
N SER A 306 11.55 -16.03 3.39
CA SER A 306 10.46 -16.75 4.04
C SER A 306 10.07 -16.19 5.41
N ASN A 307 8.86 -16.53 5.87
CA ASN A 307 8.38 -16.27 7.23
C ASN A 307 8.44 -14.78 7.66
N ASN A 308 8.31 -13.85 6.71
CA ASN A 308 8.27 -12.41 6.99
C ASN A 308 6.85 -12.02 7.46
N LEU A 309 6.77 -11.12 8.43
CA LEU A 309 5.53 -10.64 9.06
C LEU A 309 5.36 -9.14 8.81
N LEU A 310 4.27 -8.78 8.12
CA LEU A 310 3.83 -7.41 7.92
C LEU A 310 2.55 -7.19 8.73
N GLU A 311 2.65 -6.46 9.84
CA GLU A 311 1.63 -6.42 10.90
C GLU A 311 1.25 -5.01 11.35
N GLN A 312 -0.05 -4.71 11.50
CA GLN A 312 -0.51 -3.43 12.07
C GLN A 312 0.06 -2.16 11.37
N ASN A 313 0.50 -2.24 10.11
CA ASN A 313 1.01 -1.07 9.40
C ASN A 313 -0.14 -0.24 8.83
N VAL A 314 0.09 1.07 8.66
CA VAL A 314 -0.77 1.95 7.86
C VAL A 314 -0.01 2.38 6.61
N VAL A 315 -0.53 2.04 5.44
CA VAL A 315 0.09 2.30 4.14
C VAL A 315 -0.82 3.22 3.34
N LEU A 316 -0.38 4.46 3.11
CA LEU A 316 -1.09 5.49 2.37
C LEU A 316 -0.37 5.74 1.05
N CYS A 317 -0.70 4.93 0.03
CA CYS A 317 -0.06 4.99 -1.28
C CYS A 317 0.03 6.42 -1.86
N GLU A 318 -1.03 7.20 -1.65
CA GLU A 318 -1.14 8.61 -1.99
C GLU A 318 -1.83 9.35 -0.83
N ASP A 319 -1.10 10.15 -0.03
CA ASP A 319 -1.68 11.08 0.97
C ASP A 319 -1.60 12.51 0.43
N ARG A 320 -0.38 13.05 0.33
CA ARG A 320 -0.11 14.40 -0.21
C ARG A 320 0.11 14.41 -1.71
N LEU A 321 0.60 13.31 -2.28
CA LEU A 321 1.04 13.23 -3.68
C LEU A 321 0.02 12.51 -4.60
N ARG A 322 -1.28 12.67 -4.33
CA ARG A 322 -2.36 12.01 -5.11
C ARG A 322 -2.46 12.54 -6.54
N GLY A 323 -2.85 11.66 -7.46
CA GLY A 323 -3.20 12.03 -8.84
C GLY A 323 -2.03 12.12 -9.81
N ALA A 324 -0.79 11.87 -9.36
CA ALA A 324 0.33 11.60 -10.24
C ALA A 324 0.07 10.35 -11.12
N PRO A 325 0.60 10.28 -12.35
CA PRO A 325 0.53 9.08 -13.18
C PRO A 325 1.34 7.93 -12.56
N GLY A 326 1.10 6.70 -13.05
CA GLY A 326 1.80 5.49 -12.59
C GLY A 326 1.03 4.62 -11.58
N GLN A 327 1.67 3.55 -11.14
CA GLN A 327 1.07 2.46 -10.36
C GLN A 327 1.68 2.42 -8.95
N ARG A 328 0.83 2.58 -7.92
CA ARG A 328 1.20 2.46 -6.51
C ARG A 328 0.53 1.20 -5.95
N VAL A 329 1.34 0.20 -5.63
CA VAL A 329 0.92 -1.02 -4.92
C VAL A 329 1.18 -0.83 -3.42
N GLY A 330 0.25 -1.25 -2.57
CA GLY A 330 0.38 -1.07 -1.11
C GLY A 330 1.47 -1.96 -0.49
N LEU A 331 1.16 -3.24 -0.33
CA LEU A 331 2.08 -4.25 0.23
C LEU A 331 2.28 -5.37 -0.79
N SER A 332 3.52 -5.85 -0.98
CA SER A 332 3.81 -6.94 -1.91
C SER A 332 4.63 -8.07 -1.28
N LEU A 333 4.18 -9.30 -1.53
CA LEU A 333 4.99 -10.51 -1.38
C LEU A 333 5.43 -10.94 -2.79
N GLY A 334 6.71 -10.75 -3.09
CA GLY A 334 7.32 -11.11 -4.37
C GLY A 334 6.84 -10.29 -5.57
N GLY A 335 7.48 -10.52 -6.72
CA GLY A 335 7.15 -9.86 -7.98
C GLY A 335 8.03 -8.69 -8.39
N GLY A 336 9.25 -8.61 -7.85
CA GLY A 336 10.20 -7.55 -8.21
C GLY A 336 11.10 -7.94 -9.38
N GLY A 337 10.83 -9.09 -10.02
CA GLY A 337 11.67 -9.63 -11.07
C GLY A 337 13.08 -9.93 -10.59
N THR A 338 13.23 -10.40 -9.33
CA THR A 338 14.54 -10.62 -8.73
C THR A 338 15.37 -11.58 -9.60
N GLY A 339 16.56 -11.14 -10.02
CA GLY A 339 17.52 -12.00 -10.73
C GLY A 339 17.89 -13.22 -9.89
N ARG A 340 18.13 -14.36 -10.53
CA ARG A 340 18.36 -15.65 -9.84
C ARG A 340 19.55 -15.59 -8.88
N GLU A 341 20.58 -14.87 -9.28
CA GLU A 341 21.79 -14.54 -8.54
C GLU A 341 21.55 -13.71 -7.26
N PHE A 342 20.40 -13.02 -7.17
CA PHE A 342 20.02 -12.21 -6.01
C PHE A 342 19.00 -12.91 -5.07
N CYS A 343 18.49 -14.09 -5.44
CA CYS A 343 17.68 -14.91 -4.53
C CYS A 343 18.54 -15.76 -3.61
N ARG A 344 18.12 -15.95 -2.36
CA ARG A 344 18.89 -16.75 -1.37
C ARG A 344 19.08 -18.22 -1.77
N ASP A 345 18.24 -18.73 -2.66
CA ASP A 345 18.29 -20.11 -3.16
C ASP A 345 18.96 -20.24 -4.55
N GLY A 346 19.40 -19.14 -5.16
CA GLY A 346 20.01 -19.12 -6.49
C GLY A 346 19.07 -19.43 -7.66
N ARG A 347 17.75 -19.55 -7.44
CA ARG A 347 16.78 -20.02 -8.47
C ARG A 347 15.55 -19.13 -8.64
N CYS A 348 15.09 -18.46 -7.58
CA CYS A 348 13.85 -17.65 -7.56
C CYS A 348 12.60 -18.40 -8.07
N ILE A 349 12.39 -19.67 -7.69
CA ILE A 349 11.16 -20.40 -8.07
C ILE A 349 9.95 -19.74 -7.41
N THR A 350 10.10 -19.43 -6.13
CA THR A 350 9.27 -18.54 -5.33
C THR A 350 10.08 -17.30 -5.00
N GLU A 351 9.45 -16.13 -5.08
CA GLU A 351 10.02 -14.87 -4.59
C GLU A 351 9.84 -14.76 -3.06
N GLN A 352 8.82 -15.41 -2.49
CA GLN A 352 8.56 -15.39 -1.05
C GLN A 352 7.77 -16.64 -0.58
N GLU A 353 8.00 -17.13 0.64
CA GLU A 353 7.24 -18.24 1.23
C GLU A 353 6.74 -17.98 2.66
N ASP A 354 5.65 -18.66 3.07
CA ASP A 354 5.10 -18.75 4.44
C ASP A 354 4.90 -17.41 5.18
N SER A 355 4.71 -16.33 4.42
CA SER A 355 4.71 -14.97 4.96
C SER A 355 3.31 -14.45 5.24
N THR A 356 3.18 -13.58 6.24
CA THR A 356 1.89 -13.15 6.80
C THR A 356 1.73 -11.63 6.70
N LEU A 357 0.64 -11.18 6.09
CA LEU A 357 0.14 -9.81 6.18
C LEU A 357 -1.11 -9.83 7.05
N ARG A 358 -1.06 -9.21 8.24
CA ARG A 358 -2.24 -9.16 9.13
C ARG A 358 -2.46 -7.81 9.82
N ALA A 359 -3.73 -7.49 10.05
CA ALA A 359 -4.14 -6.25 10.73
C ALA A 359 -3.61 -4.94 10.09
N ASN A 360 -3.24 -4.94 8.80
CA ASN A 360 -2.78 -3.72 8.13
C ASN A 360 -3.97 -2.91 7.59
N LEU A 361 -3.86 -1.58 7.62
CA LEU A 361 -4.72 -0.66 6.90
C LEU A 361 -3.97 -0.14 5.67
N VAL A 362 -4.46 -0.46 4.48
CA VAL A 362 -3.86 -0.03 3.20
C VAL A 362 -4.86 0.84 2.46
N ALA A 363 -4.46 2.03 2.05
CA ALA A 363 -5.38 2.99 1.44
C ALA A 363 -4.78 3.83 0.31
N SER A 364 -5.67 4.38 -0.53
CA SER A 364 -5.36 5.37 -1.58
C SER A 364 -4.46 4.83 -2.72
N CYS A 365 -4.43 3.52 -2.97
CA CYS A 365 -3.53 2.90 -3.94
C CYS A 365 -4.11 2.94 -5.36
N SER A 366 -3.35 3.46 -6.34
CA SER A 366 -3.77 3.46 -7.74
C SER A 366 -3.84 2.06 -8.35
N ASP A 367 -3.19 1.08 -7.73
CA ASP A 367 -3.22 -0.34 -8.11
C ASP A 367 -3.69 -1.23 -6.93
N ASP A 368 -3.42 -2.53 -7.00
CA ASP A 368 -3.65 -3.53 -5.94
C ASP A 368 -3.17 -3.02 -4.56
N GLY A 369 -4.00 -3.18 -3.52
CA GLY A 369 -3.62 -2.86 -2.14
C GLY A 369 -2.68 -3.91 -1.56
N ILE A 370 -2.90 -5.19 -1.89
CA ILE A 370 -2.00 -6.29 -1.58
C ILE A 370 -1.76 -7.11 -2.86
N TYR A 371 -0.49 -7.33 -3.21
CA TYR A 371 -0.08 -8.08 -4.39
C TYR A 371 0.81 -9.28 -4.01
N LEU A 372 0.48 -10.46 -4.52
CA LEU A 372 1.26 -11.69 -4.35
C LEU A 372 1.72 -12.19 -5.71
N ASN A 373 3.02 -12.32 -5.90
CA ASN A 373 3.63 -12.68 -7.18
C ASN A 373 4.83 -13.61 -6.94
N ALA A 374 4.66 -14.88 -7.33
CA ALA A 374 5.49 -16.02 -6.91
C ALA A 374 5.61 -16.16 -5.38
N ALA A 375 4.51 -15.93 -4.64
CA ALA A 375 4.48 -15.95 -3.17
C ALA A 375 3.66 -17.13 -2.60
N ALA A 376 4.32 -18.17 -2.14
CA ALA A 376 3.70 -19.43 -1.73
C ALA A 376 3.27 -19.45 -0.26
N ARG A 377 2.15 -20.14 0.03
CA ARG A 377 1.65 -20.47 1.39
C ARG A 377 1.44 -19.24 2.28
N SER A 378 1.12 -18.11 1.67
CA SER A 378 0.96 -16.83 2.34
C SER A 378 -0.33 -16.78 3.20
N LYS A 379 -0.36 -15.90 4.19
CA LYS A 379 -1.56 -15.65 5.03
C LYS A 379 -1.92 -14.17 5.00
N LEU A 380 -3.12 -13.86 4.50
CA LEU A 380 -3.66 -12.50 4.42
C LEU A 380 -4.87 -12.42 5.34
N ILE A 381 -4.66 -11.95 6.57
CA ILE A 381 -5.63 -12.11 7.65
C ILE A 381 -6.05 -10.74 8.21
N HIS A 382 -7.35 -10.43 8.20
CA HIS A 382 -7.88 -9.23 8.86
C HIS A 382 -7.21 -7.91 8.42
N ASN A 383 -6.94 -7.71 7.13
CA ASN A 383 -6.49 -6.41 6.61
C ASN A 383 -7.69 -5.55 6.17
N THR A 384 -7.59 -4.23 6.34
CA THR A 384 -8.56 -3.25 5.81
C THR A 384 -7.95 -2.57 4.59
N LEU A 385 -8.58 -2.69 3.42
CA LEU A 385 -8.17 -2.05 2.18
C LEU A 385 -9.23 -1.03 1.75
N VAL A 386 -8.86 0.24 1.55
CA VAL A 386 -9.79 1.34 1.18
C VAL A 386 -9.29 2.16 -0.01
N ASP A 387 -10.09 2.35 -1.06
CA ASP A 387 -9.63 2.97 -2.31
C ASP A 387 -8.36 2.27 -2.86
N THR A 388 -8.45 0.96 -3.08
CA THR A 388 -7.37 0.14 -3.67
C THR A 388 -7.93 -0.79 -4.76
N GLY A 389 -7.07 -1.43 -5.56
CA GLY A 389 -7.49 -2.51 -6.46
C GLY A 389 -8.01 -3.76 -5.72
N GLY A 390 -7.71 -3.86 -4.43
CA GLY A 390 -8.00 -5.02 -3.59
C GLY A 390 -6.79 -5.95 -3.46
N ILE A 391 -7.02 -7.26 -3.56
CA ILE A 391 -6.01 -8.30 -3.37
C ILE A 391 -5.88 -9.16 -4.63
N THR A 392 -4.66 -9.27 -5.15
CA THR A 392 -4.36 -10.12 -6.31
C THR A 392 -3.32 -11.17 -5.98
N VAL A 393 -3.65 -12.44 -6.19
CA VAL A 393 -2.72 -13.58 -6.08
C VAL A 393 -2.38 -14.08 -7.48
N ARG A 394 -1.12 -13.91 -7.91
CA ARG A 394 -0.69 -14.11 -9.29
C ARG A 394 0.32 -15.24 -9.47
N PHE A 395 0.15 -16.00 -10.55
CA PHE A 395 0.97 -17.14 -10.98
C PHE A 395 0.77 -18.40 -10.14
N ALA A 396 0.89 -19.57 -10.79
CA ALA A 396 0.72 -20.89 -10.17
C ALA A 396 1.66 -21.17 -8.98
N THR A 397 2.77 -20.44 -8.85
CA THR A 397 3.67 -20.51 -7.69
C THR A 397 3.19 -19.69 -6.49
N SER A 398 2.16 -18.86 -6.63
CA SER A 398 1.55 -18.12 -5.51
C SER A 398 0.36 -18.86 -4.92
N SER A 399 0.29 -18.89 -3.60
CA SER A 399 -0.88 -19.38 -2.87
C SER A 399 -1.11 -18.61 -1.57
N ALA A 400 -2.38 -18.38 -1.21
CA ALA A 400 -2.72 -17.67 0.03
C ALA A 400 -4.00 -18.16 0.71
N LYS A 401 -3.98 -18.26 2.05
CA LYS A 401 -5.18 -18.21 2.89
C LYS A 401 -5.58 -16.75 3.05
N ILE A 402 -6.80 -16.38 2.65
CA ILE A 402 -7.33 -15.02 2.77
C ILE A 402 -8.57 -15.07 3.67
N ASP A 403 -8.52 -14.49 4.86
CA ASP A 403 -9.62 -14.58 5.85
C ASP A 403 -9.79 -13.31 6.70
N GLY A 404 -11.03 -12.93 7.00
CA GLY A 404 -11.38 -11.80 7.86
C GLY A 404 -11.12 -10.41 7.28
N ASN A 405 -10.67 -10.28 6.03
CA ASN A 405 -10.33 -8.99 5.43
C ASN A 405 -11.58 -8.18 5.07
N LEU A 406 -11.45 -6.85 5.11
CA LEU A 406 -12.42 -5.89 4.60
C LEU A 406 -11.79 -5.13 3.44
N VAL A 407 -12.29 -5.32 2.22
CA VAL A 407 -11.64 -4.88 0.99
C VAL A 407 -12.61 -4.04 0.14
N ASP A 408 -12.40 -2.73 0.10
CA ASP A 408 -12.96 -1.88 -0.94
C ASP A 408 -12.14 -2.04 -2.24
N GLY A 409 -12.47 -3.11 -2.97
CA GLY A 409 -11.73 -3.65 -4.10
C GLY A 409 -12.08 -5.13 -4.28
N ILE A 410 -11.48 -5.79 -5.28
CA ILE A 410 -11.74 -7.22 -5.54
C ILE A 410 -10.77 -8.12 -4.77
N ILE A 411 -11.08 -9.42 -4.69
CA ILE A 411 -10.09 -10.46 -4.33
C ILE A 411 -10.06 -11.45 -5.50
N ARG A 412 -8.92 -11.59 -6.17
CA ARG A 412 -8.79 -12.42 -7.40
C ARG A 412 -7.57 -13.33 -7.42
N SER A 413 -7.72 -14.45 -8.12
CA SER A 413 -6.62 -15.16 -8.76
C SER A 413 -6.27 -14.48 -10.09
N ARG A 414 -4.99 -14.46 -10.46
CA ARG A 414 -4.51 -14.11 -11.81
C ARG A 414 -3.46 -15.12 -12.25
N ASP A 415 -3.42 -15.46 -13.54
CA ASP A 415 -2.42 -16.35 -14.14
C ASP A 415 -2.24 -17.69 -13.37
N ASN A 416 -3.35 -18.28 -12.90
CA ASN A 416 -3.44 -19.53 -12.12
C ASN A 416 -2.95 -19.45 -10.65
N GLY A 417 -2.91 -18.27 -10.02
CA GLY A 417 -2.67 -18.15 -8.58
C GLY A 417 -3.73 -18.86 -7.72
N ILE A 418 -3.33 -19.40 -6.57
CA ILE A 418 -4.21 -20.24 -5.74
C ILE A 418 -4.75 -19.43 -4.55
N VAL A 419 -6.07 -19.25 -4.49
CA VAL A 419 -6.73 -18.51 -3.41
C VAL A 419 -7.59 -19.45 -2.55
N HIS A 420 -7.25 -19.57 -1.28
CA HIS A 420 -8.07 -20.25 -0.28
C HIS A 420 -8.88 -19.19 0.48
N MET A 421 -10.10 -18.95 -0.01
CA MET A 421 -11.04 -17.99 0.58
C MET A 421 -11.63 -18.52 1.89
N GLY A 422 -11.37 -17.79 2.97
CA GLY A 422 -12.18 -17.79 4.18
C GLY A 422 -13.29 -16.74 4.12
N ASP A 423 -13.77 -16.33 5.29
CA ASP A 423 -14.86 -15.38 5.44
C ASP A 423 -14.35 -13.94 5.36
N ASN A 424 -14.62 -13.25 4.25
CA ASN A 424 -14.13 -11.90 3.92
C ASN A 424 -15.26 -11.03 3.37
N ARG A 425 -15.07 -9.70 3.39
CA ARG A 425 -15.99 -8.74 2.75
C ARG A 425 -15.26 -7.95 1.68
N TYR A 426 -15.68 -8.08 0.42
CA TYR A 426 -15.04 -7.44 -0.73
C TYR A 426 -16.05 -6.99 -1.81
N SER A 427 -15.62 -6.09 -2.70
CA SER A 427 -16.41 -5.61 -3.85
C SER A 427 -16.25 -6.54 -5.06
N SER A 428 -17.24 -6.57 -5.96
CA SER A 428 -17.05 -7.10 -7.32
C SER A 428 -16.58 -5.98 -8.26
N ALA A 429 -15.92 -6.30 -9.37
CA ALA A 429 -15.45 -5.29 -10.31
C ALA A 429 -16.62 -4.52 -10.94
N ALA A 430 -17.74 -5.19 -11.23
CA ALA A 430 -18.97 -4.57 -11.72
C ALA A 430 -19.49 -3.47 -10.78
N ARG A 431 -19.32 -3.61 -9.46
CA ARG A 431 -19.63 -2.54 -8.50
C ARG A 431 -18.66 -1.36 -8.61
N LEU A 432 -17.37 -1.61 -8.81
CA LEU A 432 -16.37 -0.56 -9.03
C LEU A 432 -16.64 0.23 -10.32
N TYR A 433 -17.01 -0.42 -11.43
CA TYR A 433 -17.45 0.25 -12.67
C TYR A 433 -18.71 1.12 -12.47
N ALA A 434 -19.54 0.79 -11.49
CA ALA A 434 -20.73 1.57 -11.11
C ALA A 434 -20.45 2.62 -10.01
N GLY A 435 -19.19 2.80 -9.56
CA GLY A 435 -18.84 3.68 -8.44
C GLY A 435 -19.46 3.27 -7.10
N SER A 436 -19.77 1.97 -6.93
CA SER A 436 -20.42 1.42 -5.74
C SER A 436 -19.40 0.77 -4.81
N HIS A 437 -19.21 1.37 -3.63
CA HIS A 437 -18.19 0.95 -2.65
C HIS A 437 -18.83 0.56 -1.31
N PRO A 438 -19.52 -0.60 -1.21
CA PRO A 438 -20.27 -0.96 0.00
C PRO A 438 -19.38 -1.10 1.23
N GLN A 439 -18.13 -1.56 1.08
CA GLN A 439 -17.15 -1.67 2.17
C GLN A 439 -16.68 -0.29 2.65
N ARG A 440 -16.39 0.64 1.72
CA ARG A 440 -16.07 2.04 2.04
C ARG A 440 -17.24 2.73 2.75
N ALA A 441 -18.48 2.41 2.35
CA ALA A 441 -19.70 2.98 2.93
C ALA A 441 -20.01 2.53 4.38
N LEU A 442 -19.29 1.55 4.93
CA LEU A 442 -19.37 1.17 6.34
C LEU A 442 -18.73 2.20 7.28
N PHE A 443 -17.94 3.14 6.76
CA PHE A 443 -17.20 4.14 7.54
C PHE A 443 -17.92 5.49 7.63
N ARG A 444 -17.73 6.22 8.73
CA ARG A 444 -18.38 7.51 8.99
C ARG A 444 -17.99 8.55 7.96
N ASP A 445 -16.71 8.86 7.84
CA ASP A 445 -16.19 9.71 6.78
C ASP A 445 -14.84 9.19 6.27
N PRO A 446 -14.85 8.19 5.37
CA PRO A 446 -13.61 7.62 4.85
C PRO A 446 -12.80 8.65 4.07
N LEU A 447 -13.44 9.65 3.43
CA LEU A 447 -12.73 10.71 2.68
C LEU A 447 -11.91 11.62 3.61
N ASP A 448 -12.37 11.86 4.84
CA ASP A 448 -11.60 12.54 5.89
C ASP A 448 -10.82 11.58 6.80
N PHE A 449 -10.54 10.38 6.30
CA PHE A 449 -9.78 9.33 7.00
C PHE A 449 -10.39 8.89 8.34
N ASP A 450 -11.69 9.17 8.55
CA ASP A 450 -12.46 8.70 9.69
C ASP A 450 -13.09 7.33 9.40
N PHE A 451 -12.29 6.29 9.62
CA PHE A 451 -12.73 4.90 9.54
C PHE A 451 -13.46 4.39 10.80
N ARG A 452 -13.99 5.28 11.66
CA ARG A 452 -14.99 4.84 12.64
C ARG A 452 -16.21 4.31 11.91
N TRP A 453 -16.87 3.31 12.49
CA TRP A 453 -17.97 2.61 11.85
C TRP A 453 -19.27 3.42 11.86
N ARG A 454 -20.09 3.25 10.81
CA ARG A 454 -21.53 3.55 10.82
C ARG A 454 -22.23 2.34 11.41
N GLU A 455 -22.90 2.53 12.54
CA GLU A 455 -23.64 1.44 13.20
C GLU A 455 -25.04 1.25 12.59
N PRO A 456 -25.58 0.01 12.58
CA PRO A 456 -24.92 -1.23 13.02
C PRO A 456 -23.96 -1.77 11.96
N VAL A 457 -22.74 -2.15 12.36
CA VAL A 457 -21.82 -2.91 11.48
C VAL A 457 -21.73 -4.39 11.86
N GLU A 458 -21.67 -5.25 10.85
CA GLU A 458 -21.56 -6.70 10.97
C GLU A 458 -20.25 -7.15 11.65
N ARG A 459 -20.35 -8.22 12.44
CA ARG A 459 -19.24 -8.88 13.13
C ARG A 459 -19.12 -10.32 12.67
N ARG A 460 -17.90 -10.86 12.70
CA ARG A 460 -17.62 -12.28 12.46
C ARG A 460 -18.17 -13.14 13.60
N MET A 461 -18.45 -14.41 13.32
CA MET A 461 -18.85 -15.37 14.36
C MET A 461 -17.70 -15.70 15.32
N ALA A 462 -16.47 -15.76 14.80
CA ALA A 462 -15.21 -15.92 15.51
C ALA A 462 -14.05 -15.46 14.60
N ALA A 463 -12.86 -15.26 15.16
CA ALA A 463 -11.62 -15.14 14.38
C ALA A 463 -11.08 -16.55 14.02
N SER A 464 -10.45 -16.72 12.84
CA SER A 464 -9.85 -18.01 12.47
C SER A 464 -8.46 -18.26 13.05
N ASP A 465 -7.82 -17.21 13.56
CA ASP A 465 -6.48 -17.20 14.15
C ASP A 465 -6.44 -16.09 15.23
N ALA A 466 -5.53 -16.17 16.21
CA ALA A 466 -5.26 -15.05 17.10
C ALA A 466 -4.51 -13.94 16.33
N VAL A 467 -5.13 -12.77 16.23
CA VAL A 467 -4.66 -11.62 15.42
C VAL A 467 -4.69 -10.36 16.29
N PRO A 468 -3.71 -9.44 16.19
CA PRO A 468 -3.75 -8.18 16.90
C PRO A 468 -4.80 -7.21 16.32
N ASP A 469 -5.18 -6.20 17.09
CA ASP A 469 -5.97 -5.06 16.60
C ASP A 469 -5.06 -3.89 16.23
N LEU A 470 -5.29 -3.23 15.10
CA LEU A 470 -4.49 -2.06 14.68
C LEU A 470 -4.60 -0.89 15.68
N CYS A 471 -5.78 -0.72 16.29
CA CYS A 471 -6.16 0.46 17.06
C CYS A 471 -6.34 0.18 18.55
N GLY A 472 -6.69 -1.06 18.91
CA GLY A 472 -6.82 -1.55 20.29
C GLY A 472 -5.65 -2.43 20.76
N PRO A 473 -5.62 -2.80 22.05
CA PRO A 473 -4.63 -3.75 22.59
C PRO A 473 -4.91 -5.21 22.18
N ALA A 474 -6.17 -5.55 21.88
CA ALA A 474 -6.63 -6.87 21.50
C ALA A 474 -7.93 -6.78 20.66
N ARG A 475 -8.28 -7.87 19.98
CA ARG A 475 -9.54 -8.06 19.25
C ARG A 475 -10.62 -8.58 20.19
N ALA A 476 -11.89 -8.28 19.90
CA ALA A 476 -13.02 -8.96 20.54
C ALA A 476 -13.20 -10.40 20.02
N ASP A 477 -13.80 -11.28 20.82
CA ASP A 477 -14.11 -12.68 20.44
C ASP A 477 -14.91 -12.79 19.13
N LYS A 478 -15.79 -11.80 18.90
CA LYS A 478 -16.54 -11.57 17.67
C LYS A 478 -16.01 -10.29 17.00
N PRO A 479 -14.86 -10.39 16.31
CA PRO A 479 -14.21 -9.23 15.72
C PRO A 479 -14.99 -8.71 14.52
N ARG A 480 -14.77 -7.45 14.16
CA ARG A 480 -15.20 -6.87 12.89
C ARG A 480 -14.29 -7.35 11.75
N TYR A 481 -14.78 -7.25 10.52
CA TYR A 481 -13.93 -7.48 9.35
C TYR A 481 -12.85 -6.38 9.25
N GLY A 482 -11.70 -6.73 8.71
CA GLY A 482 -10.55 -5.83 8.61
C GLY A 482 -9.71 -5.77 9.88
N ALA A 483 -8.91 -4.71 9.96
CA ALA A 483 -7.76 -4.55 10.85
C ALA A 483 -8.06 -4.04 12.27
N PHE A 484 -9.24 -3.47 12.51
CA PHE A 484 -9.59 -2.82 13.77
C PHE A 484 -11.05 -3.04 14.15
N ASP A 485 -11.33 -3.17 15.44
CA ASP A 485 -12.69 -3.21 15.99
C ASP A 485 -13.22 -1.79 16.24
N ASP A 486 -12.36 -0.87 16.69
CA ASP A 486 -12.68 0.55 16.81
C ASP A 486 -11.52 1.44 16.33
N PHE A 487 -11.73 2.14 15.22
CA PHE A 487 -10.78 3.11 14.69
C PHE A 487 -10.54 4.30 15.63
N GLY A 488 -11.47 4.58 16.57
CA GLY A 488 -11.27 5.58 17.62
C GLY A 488 -9.99 5.36 18.43
N GLY A 489 -9.58 4.10 18.62
CA GLY A 489 -8.32 3.75 19.30
C GLY A 489 -7.05 4.11 18.52
N CYS A 490 -7.14 4.31 17.20
CA CYS A 490 -6.02 4.73 16.35
C CYS A 490 -5.79 6.24 16.37
N LEU A 491 -6.82 7.02 16.69
CA LEU A 491 -6.72 8.48 16.80
C LEU A 491 -5.79 8.84 17.97
N ALA A 492 -5.01 9.91 17.83
CA ALA A 492 -4.34 10.49 18.97
C ALA A 492 -5.38 10.85 20.04
N ALA A 493 -5.02 10.67 21.31
CA ALA A 493 -5.74 11.37 22.37
C ALA A 493 -5.57 12.88 22.09
N SER A 494 -6.67 13.62 22.01
CA SER A 494 -6.59 15.08 21.95
C SER A 494 -5.71 15.55 23.11
N PRO A 495 -4.71 16.43 22.88
CA PRO A 495 -3.95 16.98 23.98
C PRO A 495 -4.95 17.67 24.92
N SER A 496 -5.01 17.21 26.17
CA SER A 496 -5.75 17.91 27.21
C SER A 496 -5.21 19.33 27.26
N SER A 497 -6.06 20.32 27.00
CA SER A 497 -5.68 21.72 27.15
C SER A 497 -5.17 21.95 28.59
N PRO A 498 -4.06 22.69 28.77
CA PRO A 498 -3.50 22.96 30.08
C PRO A 498 -4.44 23.81 30.95
#